data_AF-A0A7M7PIU0-F1
#
_entry.id   AF-A0A7M7PIU0-F1
#
_cell.length_a   1.000
_cell.length_b   1.000
_cell.length_c   1.000
_cell.angle_alpha   90.00
_cell.angle_beta   90.00
_cell.angle_gamma   90.00
#
_symmetry.space_group_name_H-M   'P 1'
#
loop_
_entity.id
_entity.type
_entity.pdbx_description
1 polymer ?
#
loop_
_entity_poly.entity_id
_entity_poly.type
_entity_poly.pdbx_seq_one_letter_code
_entity_poly.pdbx_strand_id
1 'polypeptide(L)'
;MMLPGPSGVSPKVHMILSMGVDDDILRVVKSDRLMQQVAERLTLKHGHDKDQYSYIRQKLRELARLVREYRKLNDHPSASLVDLICPTKFNEVIAATRKAAGFNEDTHLYTTPSLALKVGYTLVTAAKVLMGNALLQADAGLEKKCKQFIKSYTLKWEAEVSTHALRTLKVNKRNTSRLLPLTTDVVALSNYVRKETKEGKQKLNSCSSDETLDRWKQLAEVTLTQVCVFNRKRPGEVSKMPLSDYKCITKGEGGIFGEGLTKWEKALCNVVWRVEINGKCNNTVPVLLTDDMKGSIDLLMEKRSQVVNDGNPYLFANPDGRGHLRATDTVRNHAQKCGAKYPDQLRLTKLRKHIAISSQIMNLKDNEVDILATFMGHDIRTHRAYYRLPDASLQVAKISKVLFSMEKGDLKAMAGKTLDDVRVDADEECNIDPDVDDDPDNEVNRPDDAVLMDEMSDKENEGMSMPQQSRKKSDQVANKESDRGASRKKRSIRQSWTAEEKQAIHRHFKEELRSRQLPGKEK
;
A
#
# COMPACT_ATOMS: atom_id res chain seq x y z
N MET A 1 26.47 19.55 17.04
CA MET A 1 27.15 19.84 15.75
C MET A 1 27.11 18.57 14.92
N MET A 2 26.62 18.61 13.67
CA MET A 2 26.71 17.45 12.78
C MET A 2 28.16 17.32 12.30
N LEU A 3 28.74 16.14 12.44
CA LEU A 3 30.07 15.83 11.88
C LEU A 3 30.08 16.12 10.37
N PRO A 4 31.20 16.63 9.82
CA PRO A 4 31.31 16.85 8.38
C PRO A 4 31.05 15.54 7.63
N GLY A 5 30.20 15.60 6.61
CA GLY A 5 29.84 14.43 5.81
C GLY A 5 31.05 13.89 5.03
N PRO A 6 31.04 12.59 4.67
CA PRO A 6 32.10 11.99 3.86
C PRO A 6 32.26 12.73 2.52
N SER A 7 33.51 12.90 2.08
CA SER A 7 33.91 13.64 0.89
C SER A 7 33.12 13.16 -0.35
N GLY A 8 32.37 14.08 -0.99
CA GLY A 8 31.65 13.80 -2.23
C GLY A 8 30.17 13.42 -2.08
N VAL A 9 29.56 13.56 -0.91
CA VAL A 9 28.11 13.37 -0.71
C VAL A 9 27.45 14.70 -0.32
N SER A 10 26.36 15.06 -1.00
CA SER A 10 25.64 16.30 -0.64
C SER A 10 25.19 16.32 0.85
N PRO A 11 25.24 17.48 1.53
CA PRO A 11 24.79 17.59 2.93
C PRO A 11 23.35 17.10 3.15
N LYS A 12 22.51 17.27 2.12
CA LYS A 12 21.12 16.82 2.12
C LYS A 12 21.00 15.30 2.18
N VAL A 13 21.78 14.57 1.39
CA VAL A 13 21.81 13.10 1.41
C VAL A 13 22.29 12.60 2.77
N HIS A 14 23.37 13.20 3.30
CA HIS A 14 23.88 12.86 4.62
C HIS A 14 22.83 13.04 5.72
N MET A 15 22.10 14.17 5.70
CA MET A 15 20.98 14.42 6.59
C MET A 15 19.88 13.34 6.44
N ILE A 16 19.45 13.04 5.21
CA ILE A 16 18.39 12.04 4.95
C ILE A 16 18.77 10.66 5.48
N LEU A 17 20.03 10.23 5.28
CA LEU A 17 20.54 8.94 5.74
C LEU A 17 20.68 8.87 7.26
N SER A 18 21.01 9.99 7.91
CA SER A 18 21.21 10.07 9.37
C SER A 18 19.89 10.06 10.17
N MET A 19 18.75 10.30 9.53
CA MET A 19 17.42 10.24 10.16
C MET A 19 16.85 8.81 10.32
N GLY A 20 17.65 7.77 10.04
CA GLY A 20 17.21 6.37 10.05
C GLY A 20 17.77 5.57 11.24
N VAL A 21 17.39 4.28 11.29
CA VAL A 21 18.02 3.33 12.21
C VAL A 21 19.48 3.11 11.80
N ASP A 22 20.39 3.27 12.74
CA ASP A 22 21.81 2.99 12.55
C ASP A 22 22.07 1.50 12.75
N ASP A 23 22.14 0.77 11.65
CA ASP A 23 22.38 -0.67 11.61
C ASP A 23 23.37 -1.04 10.50
N ASP A 24 23.75 -2.31 10.43
CA ASP A 24 24.72 -2.78 9.42
C ASP A 24 24.27 -2.54 7.98
N ILE A 25 22.96 -2.52 7.73
CA ILE A 25 22.43 -2.15 6.41
C ILE A 25 22.73 -0.69 6.09
N LEU A 26 22.55 0.23 7.04
CA LEU A 26 22.90 1.63 6.84
C LEU A 26 24.42 1.80 6.64
N ARG A 27 25.24 1.03 7.35
CA ARG A 27 26.71 1.02 7.16
C ARG A 27 27.09 0.62 5.74
N VAL A 28 26.47 -0.43 5.19
CA VAL A 28 26.66 -0.83 3.78
C VAL A 28 26.32 0.32 2.84
N VAL A 29 25.16 0.97 3.03
CA VAL A 29 24.75 2.13 2.22
C VAL A 29 25.78 3.25 2.29
N LYS A 30 26.27 3.60 3.49
CA LYS A 30 27.26 4.67 3.69
C LYS A 30 28.63 4.35 3.09
N SER A 31 29.04 3.09 3.10
CA SER A 31 30.33 2.64 2.55
C SER A 31 30.35 2.50 1.03
N ASP A 32 29.19 2.33 0.39
CA ASP A 32 29.10 2.05 -1.05
C ASP A 32 28.93 3.34 -1.87
N ARG A 33 29.94 3.68 -2.68
CA ARG A 33 29.96 4.90 -3.49
C ARG A 33 28.81 4.98 -4.49
N LEU A 34 28.45 3.87 -5.14
CA LEU A 34 27.36 3.87 -6.12
C LEU A 34 26.01 4.04 -5.43
N MET A 35 25.81 3.46 -4.23
CA MET A 35 24.60 3.72 -3.45
C MET A 35 24.47 5.19 -3.04
N GLN A 36 25.57 5.87 -2.70
CA GLN A 36 25.55 7.31 -2.44
C GLN A 36 25.12 8.11 -3.67
N GLN A 37 25.61 7.76 -4.87
CA GLN A 37 25.19 8.41 -6.12
C GLN A 37 23.72 8.14 -6.45
N VAL A 38 23.23 6.92 -6.20
CA VAL A 38 21.79 6.60 -6.30
C VAL A 38 20.99 7.45 -5.31
N ALA A 39 21.50 7.65 -4.08
CA ALA A 39 20.87 8.49 -3.08
C ALA A 39 20.79 9.96 -3.54
N GLU A 40 21.83 10.48 -4.18
CA GLU A 40 21.84 11.83 -4.77
C GLU A 40 20.79 11.96 -5.87
N ARG A 41 20.72 11.01 -6.80
CA ARG A 41 19.69 11.01 -7.86
C ARG A 41 18.27 10.97 -7.30
N LEU A 42 18.03 10.11 -6.30
CA LEU A 42 16.73 10.02 -5.64
C LEU A 42 16.39 11.29 -4.84
N THR A 43 17.40 11.92 -4.23
CA THR A 43 17.26 13.18 -3.49
C THR A 43 17.02 14.36 -4.42
N LEU A 44 17.61 14.38 -5.61
CA LEU A 44 17.30 15.37 -6.64
C LEU A 44 15.83 15.28 -7.05
N LYS A 45 15.33 14.06 -7.27
CA LYS A 45 13.94 13.81 -7.70
C LYS A 45 12.90 14.05 -6.60
N HIS A 46 13.22 13.71 -5.36
CA HIS A 46 12.24 13.61 -4.28
C HIS A 46 12.60 14.36 -3.00
N GLY A 47 13.79 14.93 -2.90
CA GLY A 47 14.32 15.56 -1.69
C GLY A 47 13.69 16.91 -1.32
N HIS A 48 12.82 17.45 -2.18
CA HIS A 48 11.99 18.60 -1.85
C HIS A 48 10.85 18.23 -0.88
N ASP A 49 10.35 16.99 -0.92
CA ASP A 49 9.28 16.49 -0.03
C ASP A 49 9.88 15.63 1.10
N LYS A 50 9.78 16.13 2.34
CA LYS A 50 10.31 15.46 3.54
C LYS A 50 9.74 14.05 3.75
N ASP A 51 8.52 13.79 3.30
CA ASP A 51 7.92 12.45 3.45
C ASP A 51 8.60 11.41 2.57
N GLN A 52 9.16 11.83 1.45
CA GLN A 52 9.89 10.94 0.56
C GLN A 52 11.24 10.52 1.13
N TYR A 53 11.73 11.15 2.20
CA TYR A 53 13.00 10.73 2.82
C TYR A 53 12.94 9.28 3.30
N SER A 54 11.78 8.85 3.80
CA SER A 54 11.55 7.45 4.18
C SER A 54 11.65 6.51 2.97
N TYR A 55 11.07 6.92 1.84
CA TYR A 55 11.12 6.20 0.57
C TYR A 55 12.55 6.08 0.03
N ILE A 56 13.31 7.20 0.03
CA ILE A 56 14.71 7.23 -0.41
C ILE A 56 15.54 6.26 0.43
N ARG A 57 15.44 6.35 1.76
CA ARG A 57 16.13 5.42 2.68
C ARG A 57 15.73 3.98 2.42
N GLN A 58 14.44 3.70 2.24
CA GLN A 58 13.95 2.35 2.00
C GLN A 58 14.57 1.75 0.72
N LYS A 59 14.59 2.49 -0.38
CA LYS A 59 15.18 2.05 -1.65
C LYS A 59 16.66 1.69 -1.53
N LEU A 60 17.43 2.51 -0.82
CA LEU A 60 18.86 2.24 -0.58
C LEU A 60 19.06 1.02 0.32
N ARG A 61 18.22 0.87 1.34
CA ARG A 61 18.25 -0.30 2.25
C ARG A 61 17.86 -1.59 1.54
N GLU A 62 16.99 -1.54 0.54
CA GLU A 62 16.66 -2.68 -0.32
C GLU A 62 17.88 -3.14 -1.13
N LEU A 63 18.63 -2.20 -1.74
CA LEU A 63 19.91 -2.51 -2.42
C LEU A 63 20.99 -3.03 -1.48
N ALA A 64 21.14 -2.43 -0.29
CA ALA A 64 22.11 -2.90 0.69
C ALA A 64 21.82 -4.31 1.21
N ARG A 65 20.54 -4.71 1.30
CA ARG A 65 20.16 -6.11 1.60
C ARG A 65 20.62 -7.05 0.48
N LEU A 66 20.44 -6.66 -0.79
CA LEU A 66 20.93 -7.44 -1.93
C LEU A 66 22.45 -7.62 -1.84
N VAL A 67 23.21 -6.53 -1.70
CA VAL A 67 24.68 -6.58 -1.62
C VAL A 67 25.14 -7.46 -0.46
N ARG A 68 24.49 -7.35 0.71
CA ARG A 68 24.81 -8.20 1.86
C ARG A 68 24.58 -9.69 1.58
N GLU A 69 23.47 -10.06 0.97
CA GLU A 69 23.21 -11.46 0.64
C GLU A 69 24.13 -11.97 -0.48
N TYR A 70 24.51 -11.12 -1.43
CA TYR A 70 25.52 -11.44 -2.44
C TYR A 70 26.89 -11.73 -1.80
N ARG A 71 27.33 -10.88 -0.86
CA ARG A 71 28.60 -11.05 -0.12
C ARG A 71 28.65 -12.40 0.61
N LYS A 72 27.53 -12.81 1.23
CA LYS A 72 27.42 -14.08 1.96
C LYS A 72 27.35 -15.31 1.06
N LEU A 73 26.74 -15.19 -0.13
CA LEU A 73 26.55 -16.32 -1.03
C LEU A 73 27.81 -16.66 -1.84
N ASN A 74 28.64 -15.66 -2.12
CA ASN A 74 29.80 -15.79 -2.99
C ASN A 74 31.12 -15.61 -2.22
N ASP A 75 31.09 -15.67 -0.88
CA ASP A 75 32.25 -15.48 0.02
C ASP A 75 33.11 -14.26 -0.34
N HIS A 76 32.46 -13.16 -0.74
CA HIS A 76 33.11 -11.95 -1.22
C HIS A 76 32.76 -10.75 -0.32
N PRO A 77 33.32 -10.65 0.90
CA PRO A 77 32.87 -9.72 1.94
C PRO A 77 33.01 -8.23 1.57
N SER A 78 33.92 -7.91 0.65
CA SER A 78 34.19 -6.54 0.18
C SER A 78 33.39 -6.13 -1.07
N ALA A 79 32.52 -6.99 -1.61
CA ALA A 79 31.82 -6.70 -2.88
C ALA A 79 30.98 -5.42 -2.77
N SER A 80 31.17 -4.51 -3.72
CA SER A 80 30.39 -3.27 -3.87
C SER A 80 29.24 -3.46 -4.87
N LEU A 81 28.29 -2.53 -4.91
CA LEU A 81 27.19 -2.55 -5.87
C LEU A 81 27.69 -2.48 -7.32
N VAL A 82 28.84 -1.84 -7.57
CA VAL A 82 29.49 -1.81 -8.90
C VAL A 82 29.87 -3.22 -9.33
N ASP A 83 30.37 -4.04 -8.41
CA ASP A 83 30.78 -5.43 -8.70
C ASP A 83 29.60 -6.31 -9.09
N LEU A 84 28.40 -6.00 -8.60
CA LEU A 84 27.17 -6.72 -8.95
C LEU A 84 26.64 -6.33 -10.35
N ILE A 85 26.96 -5.13 -10.85
CA ILE A 85 26.54 -4.66 -12.19
C ILE A 85 27.52 -5.18 -13.24
N CYS A 86 27.59 -6.51 -13.34
CA CYS A 86 28.43 -7.21 -14.29
C CYS A 86 27.63 -8.34 -14.95
N PRO A 87 27.62 -8.47 -16.30
CA PRO A 87 26.86 -9.52 -16.98
C PRO A 87 27.24 -10.93 -16.55
N THR A 88 28.51 -11.18 -16.24
CA THR A 88 28.99 -12.50 -15.83
C THR A 88 28.48 -12.93 -14.45
N LYS A 89 28.22 -11.95 -13.57
CA LYS A 89 27.71 -12.16 -12.20
C LYS A 89 26.19 -12.12 -12.13
N PHE A 90 25.50 -11.97 -13.25
CA PHE A 90 24.05 -11.75 -13.28
C PHE A 90 23.26 -12.90 -12.62
N ASN A 91 23.69 -14.15 -12.81
CA ASN A 91 23.05 -15.31 -12.17
C ASN A 91 23.23 -15.30 -10.63
N GLU A 92 24.42 -14.92 -10.16
CA GLU A 92 24.70 -14.76 -8.72
C GLU A 92 23.85 -13.64 -8.11
N VAL A 93 23.60 -12.56 -8.85
CA VAL A 93 22.73 -11.46 -8.44
C VAL A 93 21.27 -11.90 -8.34
N ILE A 94 20.80 -12.76 -9.26
CA ILE A 94 19.47 -13.39 -9.16
C ILE A 94 19.39 -14.25 -7.91
N ALA A 95 20.38 -15.12 -7.66
CA ALA A 95 20.42 -15.98 -6.48
C ALA A 95 20.41 -15.17 -5.18
N ALA A 96 21.20 -14.08 -5.11
CA ALA A 96 21.23 -13.16 -3.97
C ALA A 96 19.90 -12.44 -3.77
N THR A 97 19.23 -12.02 -4.85
CA THR A 97 17.90 -11.41 -4.78
C THR A 97 16.85 -12.39 -4.28
N ARG A 98 16.89 -13.63 -4.79
CA ARG A 98 16.01 -14.73 -4.37
C ARG A 98 16.15 -15.00 -2.87
N LYS A 99 17.39 -15.16 -2.40
CA LYS A 99 17.68 -15.37 -0.97
C LYS A 99 17.25 -14.19 -0.11
N ALA A 100 17.54 -12.95 -0.53
CA ALA A 100 17.16 -11.74 0.21
C ALA A 100 15.64 -11.60 0.39
N ALA A 101 14.85 -12.05 -0.59
CA ALA A 101 13.39 -12.03 -0.54
C ALA A 101 12.77 -13.32 0.05
N GLY A 102 13.60 -14.29 0.46
CA GLY A 102 13.17 -15.56 1.03
C GLY A 102 12.44 -16.44 0.03
N PHE A 103 13.02 -16.63 -1.16
CA PHE A 103 12.54 -17.56 -2.17
C PHE A 103 12.70 -19.00 -1.70
N ASN A 104 11.67 -19.82 -1.90
CA ASN A 104 11.68 -21.25 -1.66
C ASN A 104 11.71 -21.98 -3.00
N GLU A 105 12.75 -22.78 -3.25
CA GLU A 105 12.97 -23.49 -4.51
C GLU A 105 11.89 -24.56 -4.77
N ASP A 106 11.36 -25.22 -3.74
CA ASP A 106 10.36 -26.29 -3.92
C ASP A 106 8.99 -25.75 -4.36
N THR A 107 8.59 -24.61 -3.79
CA THR A 107 7.26 -24.00 -4.03
C THR A 107 7.30 -22.88 -5.06
N HIS A 108 8.50 -22.38 -5.38
CA HIS A 108 8.72 -21.15 -6.15
C HIS A 108 7.93 -19.94 -5.58
N LEU A 109 7.84 -19.85 -4.24
CA LEU A 109 7.18 -18.75 -3.55
C LEU A 109 8.18 -17.93 -2.73
N TYR A 110 7.87 -16.65 -2.53
CA TYR A 110 8.67 -15.75 -1.71
C TYR A 110 8.04 -15.49 -0.35
N THR A 111 8.88 -15.33 0.67
CA THR A 111 8.45 -14.80 1.96
C THR A 111 8.10 -13.30 1.85
N THR A 112 8.94 -12.52 1.17
CA THR A 112 8.72 -11.08 0.93
C THR A 112 8.77 -10.78 -0.58
N PRO A 113 7.73 -11.16 -1.36
CA PRO A 113 7.74 -11.01 -2.82
C PRO A 113 7.92 -9.56 -3.29
N SER A 114 7.38 -8.57 -2.57
CA SER A 114 7.54 -7.16 -2.93
C SER A 114 8.99 -6.68 -2.86
N LEU A 115 9.84 -7.29 -2.01
CA LEU A 115 11.25 -6.94 -1.93
C LEU A 115 11.99 -7.34 -3.21
N ALA A 116 11.72 -8.53 -3.74
CA ALA A 116 12.33 -9.03 -4.97
C ALA A 116 12.09 -8.08 -6.16
N LEU A 117 10.83 -7.63 -6.32
CA LEU A 117 10.45 -6.68 -7.36
C LEU A 117 11.14 -5.32 -7.16
N LYS A 118 11.08 -4.76 -5.95
CA LYS A 118 11.66 -3.45 -5.65
C LYS A 118 13.18 -3.40 -5.81
N VAL A 119 13.87 -4.47 -5.43
CA VAL A 119 15.33 -4.60 -5.63
C VAL A 119 15.67 -4.55 -7.11
N GLY A 120 14.95 -5.30 -7.95
CA GLY A 120 15.17 -5.30 -9.41
C GLY A 120 15.08 -3.91 -10.02
N TYR A 121 13.99 -3.17 -9.74
CA TYR A 121 13.83 -1.81 -10.25
C TYR A 121 14.96 -0.87 -9.80
N THR A 122 15.29 -0.91 -8.51
CA THR A 122 16.31 -0.01 -7.94
C THR A 122 17.72 -0.38 -8.45
N LEU A 123 17.96 -1.65 -8.76
CA LEU A 123 19.21 -2.15 -9.32
C LEU A 123 19.40 -1.66 -10.76
N VAL A 124 18.34 -1.64 -11.57
CA VAL A 124 18.38 -1.02 -12.91
C VAL A 124 18.65 0.47 -12.81
N THR A 125 18.03 1.18 -11.85
CA THR A 125 18.34 2.59 -11.59
C THR A 125 19.83 2.77 -11.28
N ALA A 126 20.41 1.91 -10.44
CA ALA A 126 21.84 1.95 -10.11
C ALA A 126 22.73 1.67 -11.34
N ALA A 127 22.38 0.69 -12.16
CA ALA A 127 23.08 0.39 -13.41
C ALA A 127 23.05 1.57 -14.40
N LYS A 128 21.92 2.27 -14.51
CA LYS A 128 21.79 3.49 -15.32
C LYS A 128 22.65 4.63 -14.78
N VAL A 129 22.73 4.81 -13.46
CA VAL A 129 23.63 5.81 -12.83
C VAL A 129 25.09 5.48 -13.14
N LEU A 130 25.50 4.22 -12.96
CA LEU A 130 26.86 3.78 -13.26
C LEU A 130 27.22 3.95 -14.74
N MET A 131 26.29 3.61 -15.64
CA MET A 131 26.46 3.81 -17.08
C MET A 131 26.62 5.29 -17.44
N GLY A 132 25.84 6.18 -16.83
CA GLY A 132 25.98 7.62 -17.01
C GLY A 132 27.35 8.14 -16.57
N ASN A 133 27.87 7.65 -15.43
CA ASN A 133 29.21 8.01 -14.97
C ASN A 133 30.29 7.51 -15.93
N ALA A 134 30.18 6.27 -16.42
CA ALA A 134 31.10 5.70 -17.40
C ALA A 134 31.14 6.51 -18.71
N LEU A 135 29.98 6.96 -19.19
CA LEU A 135 29.87 7.84 -20.36
C LEU A 135 30.59 9.18 -20.14
N LEU A 136 30.38 9.82 -18.99
CA LEU A 136 31.04 11.08 -18.65
C LEU A 136 32.55 10.93 -18.47
N GLN A 137 33.03 9.76 -18.06
CA GLN A 137 34.44 9.44 -17.88
C GLN A 137 35.09 8.82 -19.13
N ALA A 138 34.35 8.68 -20.24
CA ALA A 138 34.76 8.00 -21.45
C ALA A 138 35.27 6.55 -21.24
N ASP A 139 34.78 5.85 -20.20
CA ASP A 139 35.09 4.44 -19.94
C ASP A 139 34.15 3.52 -20.75
N ALA A 140 34.54 3.26 -22.00
CA ALA A 140 33.79 2.38 -22.90
C ALA A 140 33.65 0.94 -22.39
N GLY A 141 34.60 0.46 -21.57
CA GLY A 141 34.57 -0.88 -21.01
C GLY A 141 33.47 -1.03 -19.96
N LEU A 142 33.41 -0.10 -19.02
CA LEU A 142 32.38 -0.06 -17.98
C LEU A 142 30.99 0.25 -18.58
N GLU A 143 30.92 1.16 -19.54
CA GLU A 143 29.69 1.45 -20.28
C GLU A 143 29.12 0.18 -20.94
N LYS A 144 29.96 -0.58 -21.65
CA LYS A 144 29.57 -1.83 -22.31
C LYS A 144 29.08 -2.87 -21.28
N LYS A 145 29.75 -3.02 -20.15
CA LYS A 145 29.31 -3.91 -19.05
C LYS A 145 27.93 -3.51 -18.54
N CYS A 146 27.69 -2.22 -18.30
CA CYS A 146 26.39 -1.73 -17.82
C CYS A 146 25.27 -1.98 -18.86
N LYS A 147 25.51 -1.69 -20.14
CA LYS A 147 24.55 -1.96 -21.23
C LYS A 147 24.20 -3.45 -21.31
N GLN A 148 25.21 -4.32 -21.26
CA GLN A 148 25.00 -5.77 -21.28
C GLN A 148 24.27 -6.28 -20.04
N PHE A 149 24.53 -5.70 -18.87
CA PHE A 149 23.82 -6.04 -17.63
C PHE A 149 22.34 -5.64 -17.71
N ILE A 150 22.04 -4.42 -18.15
CA ILE A 150 20.66 -3.95 -18.35
C ILE A 150 19.93 -4.82 -19.39
N LYS A 151 20.61 -5.21 -20.49
CA LYS A 151 20.04 -6.13 -21.46
C LYS A 151 19.75 -7.51 -20.85
N SER A 152 20.65 -8.03 -20.02
CA SER A 152 20.46 -9.30 -19.30
C SER A 152 19.26 -9.23 -18.35
N TYR A 153 19.11 -8.09 -17.63
CA TYR A 153 17.93 -7.81 -16.81
C TYR A 153 16.65 -7.89 -17.64
N THR A 154 16.55 -7.14 -18.73
CA THR A 154 15.35 -7.10 -19.58
C THR A 154 14.97 -8.48 -20.13
N LEU A 155 15.95 -9.32 -20.45
CA LEU A 155 15.71 -10.63 -21.06
C LEU A 155 15.34 -11.72 -20.05
N LYS A 156 15.85 -11.66 -18.81
CA LYS A 156 15.78 -12.78 -17.87
C LYS A 156 15.07 -12.48 -16.55
N TRP A 157 15.09 -11.24 -16.08
CA TRP A 157 14.62 -10.92 -14.73
C TRP A 157 13.13 -11.21 -14.52
N GLU A 158 12.32 -11.01 -15.56
CA GLU A 158 10.88 -11.27 -15.49
C GLU A 158 10.56 -12.75 -15.21
N ALA A 159 11.16 -13.65 -15.99
CA ALA A 159 10.96 -15.10 -15.84
C ALA A 159 11.55 -15.62 -14.52
N GLU A 160 12.74 -15.15 -14.15
CA GLU A 160 13.49 -15.69 -13.01
C GLU A 160 13.06 -15.12 -11.66
N VAL A 161 12.49 -13.90 -11.61
CA VAL A 161 12.20 -13.21 -10.35
C VAL A 161 10.76 -12.66 -10.34
N SER A 162 10.42 -11.80 -11.30
CA SER A 162 9.16 -11.04 -11.21
C SER A 162 7.92 -11.92 -11.28
N THR A 163 7.91 -12.93 -12.15
CA THR A 163 6.78 -13.83 -12.34
C THR A 163 6.43 -14.56 -11.04
N HIS A 164 7.43 -15.15 -10.38
CA HIS A 164 7.24 -15.85 -9.12
C HIS A 164 6.84 -14.91 -7.98
N ALA A 165 7.40 -13.69 -7.93
CA ALA A 165 7.03 -12.68 -6.94
C ALA A 165 5.57 -12.23 -7.10
N LEU A 166 5.14 -11.93 -8.33
CA LEU A 166 3.76 -11.56 -8.65
C LEU A 166 2.79 -12.71 -8.39
N ARG A 167 3.15 -13.95 -8.74
CA ARG A 167 2.36 -15.14 -8.42
C ARG A 167 2.20 -15.30 -6.92
N THR A 168 3.27 -15.15 -6.14
CA THR A 168 3.21 -15.22 -4.68
C THR A 168 2.27 -14.17 -4.11
N LEU A 169 2.33 -12.93 -4.61
CA LEU A 169 1.39 -11.87 -4.22
C LEU A 169 -0.06 -12.25 -4.53
N LYS A 170 -0.33 -12.88 -5.69
CA LYS A 170 -1.68 -13.37 -6.04
C LYS A 170 -2.13 -14.50 -5.12
N VAL A 171 -1.29 -15.50 -4.88
CA VAL A 171 -1.57 -16.64 -3.99
C VAL A 171 -1.89 -16.15 -2.58
N ASN A 172 -1.07 -15.26 -2.03
CA ASN A 172 -1.29 -14.68 -0.71
C ASN A 172 -2.62 -13.89 -0.64
N LYS A 173 -3.07 -13.31 -1.76
CA LYS A 173 -4.33 -12.57 -1.84
C LYS A 173 -5.55 -13.45 -2.16
N ARG A 174 -5.39 -14.66 -2.70
CA ARG A 174 -6.47 -15.49 -3.29
C ARG A 174 -7.61 -15.80 -2.30
N ASN A 175 -7.26 -16.23 -1.09
CA ASN A 175 -8.22 -16.65 -0.06
C ASN A 175 -8.21 -15.74 1.17
N THR A 176 -7.54 -14.58 1.09
CA THR A 176 -7.56 -13.63 2.21
C THR A 176 -8.91 -12.93 2.24
N SER A 177 -9.74 -13.24 3.24
CA SER A 177 -11.00 -12.54 3.49
C SER A 177 -10.74 -11.03 3.55
N ARG A 178 -11.30 -10.29 2.59
CA ARG A 178 -11.21 -8.84 2.57
C ARG A 178 -12.18 -8.30 3.62
N LEU A 179 -11.75 -8.32 4.88
CA LEU A 179 -12.54 -7.77 5.97
C LEU A 179 -12.77 -6.27 5.72
N LEU A 180 -14.02 -5.93 5.45
CA LEU A 180 -14.47 -4.55 5.36
C LEU A 180 -14.82 -4.06 6.77
N PRO A 181 -14.71 -2.75 7.02
CA PRO A 181 -15.24 -2.17 8.24
C PRO A 181 -16.75 -2.44 8.30
N LEU A 182 -17.25 -2.89 9.45
CA LEU A 182 -18.69 -2.97 9.67
C LEU A 182 -19.29 -1.56 9.62
N THR A 183 -20.46 -1.41 9.02
CA THR A 183 -21.14 -0.11 8.97
C THR A 183 -21.42 0.44 10.37
N THR A 184 -21.74 -0.44 11.32
CA THR A 184 -21.90 -0.09 12.75
C THR A 184 -20.62 0.50 13.35
N ASP A 185 -19.45 -0.10 13.07
CA ASP A 185 -18.15 0.41 13.54
C ASP A 185 -17.81 1.76 12.89
N VAL A 186 -18.16 1.95 11.60
CA VAL A 186 -17.96 3.23 10.89
C VAL A 186 -18.81 4.35 11.49
N VAL A 187 -20.06 4.05 11.87
CA VAL A 187 -20.95 4.97 12.58
C VAL A 187 -20.42 5.27 13.97
N ALA A 188 -19.96 4.25 14.71
CA ALA A 188 -19.37 4.41 16.04
C ALA A 188 -18.18 5.38 16.01
N LEU A 189 -17.25 5.19 15.06
CA LEU A 189 -16.13 6.11 14.85
C LEU A 189 -16.60 7.53 14.50
N SER A 190 -17.57 7.66 13.60
CA SER A 190 -18.05 8.99 13.16
C SER A 190 -18.70 9.75 14.31
N ASN A 191 -19.50 9.08 15.14
CA ASN A 191 -20.14 9.66 16.32
C ASN A 191 -19.10 10.03 17.40
N TYR A 192 -18.17 9.13 17.69
CA TYR A 192 -17.08 9.37 18.64
C TYR A 192 -16.26 10.60 18.23
N VAL A 193 -15.77 10.65 16.99
CA VAL A 193 -14.96 11.78 16.51
C VAL A 193 -15.76 13.08 16.52
N ARG A 194 -17.05 13.07 16.14
CA ARG A 194 -17.90 14.27 16.21
C ARG A 194 -18.06 14.79 17.64
N LYS A 195 -18.24 13.89 18.61
CA LYS A 195 -18.32 14.23 20.04
C LYS A 195 -17.00 14.82 20.54
N GLU A 196 -15.89 14.14 20.29
CA GLU A 196 -14.56 14.55 20.72
C GLU A 196 -14.13 15.88 20.10
N THR A 197 -14.47 16.16 18.83
CA THR A 197 -14.21 17.47 18.22
C THR A 197 -14.97 18.58 18.95
N LYS A 198 -16.25 18.37 19.28
CA LYS A 198 -17.06 19.37 20.01
C LYS A 198 -16.51 19.64 21.39
N GLU A 199 -16.17 18.60 22.14
CA GLU A 199 -15.55 18.73 23.46
C GLU A 199 -14.16 19.37 23.39
N GLY A 200 -13.35 18.99 22.40
CA GLY A 200 -12.03 19.57 22.17
C GLY A 200 -12.10 21.06 21.87
N LYS A 201 -13.09 21.48 21.09
CA LYS A 201 -13.36 22.90 20.79
C LYS A 201 -13.70 23.69 22.05
N GLN A 202 -14.55 23.14 22.91
CA GLN A 202 -14.89 23.77 24.19
C GLN A 202 -13.66 23.87 25.11
N LYS A 203 -12.91 22.77 25.24
CA LYS A 203 -11.69 22.70 26.06
C LYS A 203 -10.62 23.70 25.61
N LEU A 204 -10.41 23.88 24.30
CA LEU A 204 -9.45 24.84 23.77
C LEU A 204 -9.91 26.30 23.96
N ASN A 205 -11.22 26.57 23.96
CA ASN A 205 -11.74 27.90 24.26
C ASN A 205 -11.60 28.29 25.73
N SER A 206 -11.68 27.31 26.64
CA SER A 206 -11.65 27.52 28.08
C SER A 206 -10.28 27.26 28.72
N CYS A 207 -9.25 26.91 27.95
CA CYS A 207 -7.94 26.56 28.52
C CYS A 207 -7.08 27.79 28.83
N SER A 208 -6.18 27.61 29.79
CA SER A 208 -5.09 28.55 30.07
C SER A 208 -4.01 28.49 28.97
N SER A 209 -3.14 29.50 28.93
CA SER A 209 -2.04 29.58 27.96
C SER A 209 -1.12 28.36 28.00
N ASP A 210 -0.84 27.82 29.20
CA ASP A 210 0.09 26.70 29.38
C ASP A 210 -0.45 25.37 28.83
N GLU A 211 -1.78 25.16 28.86
CA GLU A 211 -2.41 23.96 28.29
C GLU A 211 -2.72 24.10 26.79
N THR A 212 -2.57 25.30 26.22
CA THR A 212 -3.06 25.61 24.87
C THR A 212 -2.40 24.72 23.82
N LEU A 213 -1.11 24.39 23.96
CA LEU A 213 -0.39 23.49 23.07
C LEU A 213 -1.04 22.09 22.97
N ASP A 214 -1.27 21.46 24.12
CA ASP A 214 -1.82 20.10 24.18
C ASP A 214 -3.27 20.06 23.72
N ARG A 215 -4.09 21.05 24.13
CA ARG A 215 -5.49 21.15 23.69
C ARG A 215 -5.60 21.43 22.20
N TRP A 216 -4.73 22.28 21.66
CA TRP A 216 -4.66 22.55 20.22
C TRP A 216 -4.30 21.29 19.45
N LYS A 217 -3.27 20.55 19.90
CA LYS A 217 -2.85 19.29 19.28
C LYS A 217 -3.96 18.25 19.29
N GLN A 218 -4.64 18.07 20.42
CA GLN A 218 -5.80 17.17 20.54
C GLN A 218 -6.92 17.54 19.57
N LEU A 219 -7.31 18.83 19.53
CA LEU A 219 -8.35 19.31 18.62
C LEU A 219 -7.93 19.14 17.14
N ALA A 220 -6.66 19.39 16.81
CA ALA A 220 -6.14 19.22 15.46
C ALA A 220 -6.16 17.74 15.02
N GLU A 221 -5.77 16.80 15.88
CA GLU A 221 -5.78 15.37 15.58
C GLU A 221 -7.19 14.82 15.36
N VAL A 222 -8.15 15.19 16.22
CA VAL A 222 -9.53 14.75 16.09
C VAL A 222 -10.23 15.41 14.90
N THR A 223 -9.99 16.71 14.65
CA THR A 223 -10.57 17.42 13.50
C THR A 223 -10.03 16.86 12.18
N LEU A 224 -8.72 16.59 12.08
CA LEU A 224 -8.12 15.93 10.93
C LEU A 224 -8.77 14.56 10.68
N THR A 225 -8.95 13.78 11.75
CA THR A 225 -9.62 12.47 11.70
C THR A 225 -11.06 12.61 11.18
N GLN A 226 -11.80 13.60 11.66
CA GLN A 226 -13.19 13.85 11.25
C GLN A 226 -13.28 14.18 9.77
N VAL A 227 -12.42 15.09 9.28
CA VAL A 227 -12.39 15.50 7.87
C VAL A 227 -12.01 14.31 6.98
N CYS A 228 -11.02 13.52 7.36
CA CYS A 228 -10.61 12.33 6.60
C CYS A 228 -11.69 11.24 6.57
N VAL A 229 -12.35 10.98 7.70
CA VAL A 229 -13.42 9.97 7.80
C VAL A 229 -14.64 10.40 6.99
N PHE A 230 -15.05 11.67 7.08
CA PHE A 230 -16.21 12.19 6.33
C PHE A 230 -15.98 12.17 4.82
N ASN A 231 -14.86 12.69 4.34
CA ASN A 231 -14.59 12.82 2.91
C ASN A 231 -14.03 11.55 2.25
N ARG A 232 -13.63 10.55 3.04
CA ARG A 232 -12.96 9.32 2.59
C ARG A 232 -11.72 9.60 1.71
N LYS A 233 -11.03 10.74 1.91
CA LYS A 233 -9.84 11.12 1.12
C LYS A 233 -8.62 10.28 1.46
N ARG A 234 -7.59 10.33 0.61
CA ARG A 234 -6.32 9.69 0.97
C ARG A 234 -5.75 10.43 2.19
N PRO A 235 -5.12 9.72 3.13
CA PRO A 235 -4.60 10.33 4.35
C PRO A 235 -3.68 11.53 4.08
N GLY A 236 -2.81 11.41 3.07
CA GLY A 236 -1.85 12.45 2.72
C GLY A 236 -2.45 13.70 2.09
N GLU A 237 -3.62 13.61 1.44
CA GLU A 237 -4.25 14.76 0.77
C GLU A 237 -4.71 15.78 1.83
N VAL A 238 -5.45 15.34 2.85
CA VAL A 238 -5.95 16.23 3.92
C VAL A 238 -4.84 16.62 4.89
N SER A 239 -3.96 15.69 5.27
CA SER A 239 -2.83 15.99 6.17
C SER A 239 -1.92 17.09 5.62
N LYS A 240 -1.74 17.17 4.29
CA LYS A 240 -0.86 18.14 3.64
C LYS A 240 -1.56 19.41 3.20
N MET A 241 -2.84 19.59 3.54
CA MET A 241 -3.60 20.79 3.16
C MET A 241 -2.84 22.07 3.57
N PRO A 242 -2.39 22.89 2.60
CA PRO A 242 -1.76 24.16 2.89
C PRO A 242 -2.74 25.18 3.48
N LEU A 243 -2.21 26.15 4.22
CA LEU A 243 -2.98 27.30 4.68
C LEU A 243 -3.53 28.15 3.54
N SER A 244 -2.79 28.25 2.43
CA SER A 244 -3.23 28.98 1.23
C SER A 244 -4.53 28.41 0.67
N ASP A 245 -4.62 27.09 0.60
CA ASP A 245 -5.76 26.39 -0.01
C ASP A 245 -7.00 26.56 0.87
N TYR A 246 -6.84 26.45 2.20
CA TYR A 246 -7.95 26.69 3.13
C TYR A 246 -8.47 28.14 3.09
N LYS A 247 -7.62 29.14 2.82
CA LYS A 247 -8.06 30.54 2.66
C LYS A 247 -8.94 30.74 1.43
N CYS A 248 -8.86 29.85 0.44
CA CYS A 248 -9.71 29.84 -0.75
C CYS A 248 -11.01 29.04 -0.56
N ILE A 249 -11.41 28.76 0.68
CA ILE A 249 -12.65 28.03 0.98
C ILE A 249 -13.88 28.80 0.47
N THR A 250 -14.80 28.07 -0.15
CA THR A 250 -16.06 28.61 -0.68
C THR A 250 -17.25 27.89 -0.06
N LYS A 251 -18.40 28.58 0.05
CA LYS A 251 -19.69 28.01 0.44
C LYS A 251 -20.67 28.20 -0.70
N GLY A 252 -21.51 27.19 -0.95
CA GLY A 252 -22.49 27.25 -2.04
C GLY A 252 -21.91 26.96 -3.42
N GLU A 253 -22.66 27.32 -4.45
CA GLU A 253 -22.36 27.00 -5.85
C GLU A 253 -21.22 27.87 -6.40
N GLY A 254 -20.10 27.22 -6.75
CA GLY A 254 -19.06 27.84 -7.55
C GLY A 254 -19.43 27.84 -9.04
N GLY A 255 -20.27 28.79 -9.48
CA GLY A 255 -20.48 29.11 -10.89
C GLY A 255 -21.88 28.89 -11.48
N ILE A 256 -22.03 29.27 -12.75
CA ILE A 256 -23.23 29.55 -13.58
C ILE A 256 -24.30 28.41 -13.62
N PHE A 257 -24.00 27.20 -13.13
CA PHE A 257 -24.86 26.01 -13.27
C PHE A 257 -25.91 25.81 -12.18
N GLY A 258 -26.06 26.78 -11.26
CA GLY A 258 -27.06 26.72 -10.20
C GLY A 258 -28.48 26.48 -10.69
N GLU A 259 -28.84 26.97 -11.88
CA GLU A 259 -30.21 26.85 -12.39
C GLU A 259 -30.65 25.40 -12.66
N GLY A 260 -29.72 24.48 -12.95
CA GLY A 260 -30.01 23.08 -13.25
C GLY A 260 -30.16 22.16 -12.02
N LEU A 261 -29.82 22.64 -10.82
CA LEU A 261 -29.89 21.83 -9.60
C LEU A 261 -31.30 21.84 -8.98
N THR A 262 -31.71 20.68 -8.46
CA THR A 262 -32.95 20.55 -7.71
C THR A 262 -32.91 21.41 -6.44
N LYS A 263 -34.09 21.75 -5.89
CA LYS A 263 -34.19 22.53 -4.64
C LYS A 263 -33.41 21.89 -3.49
N TRP A 264 -33.38 20.56 -3.45
CA TRP A 264 -32.66 19.80 -2.43
C TRP A 264 -31.14 19.86 -2.64
N GLU A 265 -30.65 19.69 -3.86
CA GLU A 265 -29.22 19.81 -4.17
C GLU A 265 -28.69 21.20 -3.88
N LYS A 266 -29.45 22.26 -4.23
CA LYS A 266 -29.17 23.65 -3.85
C LYS A 266 -29.04 23.81 -2.34
N ALA A 267 -30.00 23.25 -1.59
CA ALA A 267 -29.97 23.30 -0.14
C ALA A 267 -28.73 22.58 0.41
N LEU A 268 -28.35 21.42 -0.13
CA LEU A 268 -27.15 20.68 0.29
C LEU A 268 -25.85 21.44 -0.01
N CYS A 269 -25.73 22.05 -1.20
CA CYS A 269 -24.58 22.88 -1.56
C CYS A 269 -24.40 24.07 -0.61
N ASN A 270 -25.49 24.59 -0.05
CA ASN A 270 -25.46 25.67 0.92
C ASN A 270 -25.11 25.24 2.35
N VAL A 271 -25.11 23.93 2.65
CA VAL A 271 -24.80 23.39 4.00
C VAL A 271 -23.34 22.95 4.13
N VAL A 272 -22.64 22.74 3.01
CA VAL A 272 -21.23 22.32 3.01
C VAL A 272 -20.32 23.40 2.45
N TRP A 273 -19.11 23.47 3.01
CA TRP A 273 -18.02 24.27 2.48
C TRP A 273 -17.11 23.41 1.62
N ARG A 274 -16.51 24.00 0.58
CA ARG A 274 -15.61 23.33 -0.34
C ARG A 274 -14.24 23.99 -0.31
N VAL A 275 -13.21 23.18 -0.10
CA VAL A 275 -11.79 23.55 -0.24
C VAL A 275 -11.20 22.73 -1.36
N GLU A 276 -10.49 23.36 -2.29
CA GLU A 276 -9.77 22.66 -3.35
C GLU A 276 -8.31 22.49 -2.96
N ILE A 277 -7.81 21.25 -2.98
CA ILE A 277 -6.44 20.91 -2.60
C ILE A 277 -5.71 20.17 -3.71
N ASN A 278 -4.38 20.26 -3.70
CA ASN A 278 -3.53 19.51 -4.63
C ASN A 278 -3.48 18.01 -4.28
N GLY A 279 -3.99 17.18 -5.18
CA GLY A 279 -3.89 15.72 -5.17
C GLY A 279 -2.63 15.19 -5.86
N LYS A 280 -2.59 13.87 -6.08
CA LYS A 280 -1.49 13.22 -6.82
C LYS A 280 -1.47 13.74 -8.27
N CYS A 281 -0.29 13.91 -8.85
CA CYS A 281 -0.09 14.41 -10.23
C CYS A 281 -0.65 15.81 -10.48
N ASN A 282 -0.68 16.69 -9.47
CA ASN A 282 -1.26 18.04 -9.54
C ASN A 282 -2.75 18.08 -9.90
N ASN A 283 -3.48 16.98 -9.71
CA ASN A 283 -4.94 16.98 -9.88
C ASN A 283 -5.59 17.71 -8.71
N THR A 284 -6.49 18.64 -8.98
CA THR A 284 -7.29 19.32 -7.95
C THR A 284 -8.33 18.37 -7.37
N VAL A 285 -8.38 18.28 -6.03
CA VAL A 285 -9.31 17.40 -5.31
C VAL A 285 -10.14 18.24 -4.33
N PRO A 286 -11.49 18.20 -4.40
CA PRO A 286 -12.34 18.95 -3.49
C PRO A 286 -12.49 18.26 -2.14
N VAL A 287 -12.38 18.99 -1.03
CA VAL A 287 -12.67 18.52 0.34
C VAL A 287 -13.88 19.28 0.86
N LEU A 288 -14.87 18.54 1.35
CA LEU A 288 -16.10 19.08 1.91
C LEU A 288 -15.98 19.20 3.43
N LEU A 289 -16.41 20.33 3.98
CA LEU A 289 -16.41 20.61 5.41
C LEU A 289 -17.81 21.01 5.86
N THR A 290 -18.22 20.50 7.02
CA THR A 290 -19.44 20.96 7.70
C THR A 290 -19.16 22.24 8.49
N ASP A 291 -20.19 23.00 8.87
CA ASP A 291 -20.02 24.18 9.73
C ASP A 291 -19.31 23.84 11.06
N ASP A 292 -19.59 22.67 11.66
CA ASP A 292 -18.90 22.16 12.85
C ASP A 292 -17.38 22.00 12.62
N MET A 293 -17.00 21.39 11.48
CA MET A 293 -15.59 21.18 11.10
C MET A 293 -14.90 22.52 10.84
N LYS A 294 -15.53 23.39 10.04
CA LYS A 294 -14.99 24.71 9.72
C LYS A 294 -14.75 25.52 10.99
N GLY A 295 -15.74 25.59 11.88
CA GLY A 295 -15.60 26.32 13.13
C GLY A 295 -14.53 25.74 14.06
N SER A 296 -14.18 24.47 13.93
CA SER A 296 -13.06 23.85 14.68
C SER A 296 -11.72 24.21 14.04
N ILE A 297 -11.64 24.21 12.71
CA ILE A 297 -10.46 24.62 11.95
C ILE A 297 -10.17 26.13 12.14
N ASP A 298 -11.20 26.97 12.13
CA ASP A 298 -11.05 28.42 12.35
C ASP A 298 -10.49 28.71 13.74
N LEU A 299 -10.94 27.98 14.77
CA LEU A 299 -10.39 28.10 16.12
C LEU A 299 -8.92 27.65 16.18
N LEU A 300 -8.58 26.55 15.49
CA LEU A 300 -7.19 26.11 15.36
C LEU A 300 -6.33 27.17 14.68
N MET A 301 -6.88 27.88 13.69
CA MET A 301 -6.20 28.96 12.98
C MET A 301 -5.99 30.20 13.85
N GLU A 302 -6.99 30.58 14.65
CA GLU A 302 -6.90 31.70 15.59
C GLU A 302 -5.80 31.48 16.64
N LYS A 303 -5.74 30.30 17.24
CA LYS A 303 -4.75 29.96 18.29
C LYS A 303 -3.40 29.48 17.74
N ARG A 304 -3.25 29.41 16.42
CA ARG A 304 -2.07 28.84 15.76
C ARG A 304 -0.77 29.55 16.13
N SER A 305 -0.77 30.89 16.17
CA SER A 305 0.43 31.70 16.43
C SER A 305 1.04 31.46 17.81
N GLN A 306 0.27 30.89 18.75
CA GLN A 306 0.72 30.60 20.11
C GLN A 306 1.47 29.26 20.21
N VAL A 307 1.25 28.35 19.26
CA VAL A 307 1.66 26.93 19.39
C VAL A 307 2.42 26.39 18.19
N VAL A 308 2.26 26.97 17.00
CA VAL A 308 2.92 26.51 15.77
C VAL A 308 3.90 27.57 15.28
N ASN A 309 5.08 27.14 14.87
CA ASN A 309 6.07 28.00 14.21
C ASN A 309 5.54 28.58 12.88
N ASP A 310 5.69 29.89 12.69
CA ASP A 310 5.23 30.64 11.50
C ASP A 310 5.75 30.06 10.17
N GLY A 311 6.91 29.39 10.17
CA GLY A 311 7.47 28.74 9.00
C GLY A 311 6.78 27.45 8.56
N ASN A 312 5.72 26.99 9.25
CA ASN A 312 4.99 25.77 8.90
C ASN A 312 3.79 26.08 7.98
N PRO A 313 3.76 25.59 6.72
CA PRO A 313 2.71 25.93 5.76
C PRO A 313 1.43 25.09 5.89
N TYR A 314 1.43 24.04 6.71
CA TYR A 314 0.34 23.07 6.77
C TYR A 314 -0.78 23.50 7.74
N LEU A 315 -2.04 23.31 7.34
CA LEU A 315 -3.20 23.53 8.19
C LEU A 315 -3.11 22.69 9.46
N PHE A 316 -2.99 21.37 9.30
CA PHE A 316 -2.78 20.42 10.38
C PHE A 316 -1.28 20.24 10.67
N ALA A 317 -0.66 21.32 11.14
CA ALA A 317 0.76 21.35 11.49
C ALA A 317 1.06 20.45 12.70
N ASN A 318 2.24 19.84 12.70
CA ASN A 318 2.80 19.26 13.92
C ASN A 318 3.45 20.37 14.75
N PRO A 319 2.99 20.67 15.98
CA PRO A 319 3.59 21.71 16.82
C PRO A 319 5.07 21.47 17.11
N ASP A 320 5.47 20.19 17.22
CA ASP A 320 6.83 19.77 17.56
C ASP A 320 7.83 19.93 16.39
N GLY A 321 7.42 20.47 15.23
CA GLY A 321 8.33 20.65 14.11
C GLY A 321 7.74 21.36 12.88
N ARG A 322 8.50 21.33 11.77
CA ARG A 322 8.10 21.94 10.49
C ARG A 322 7.41 20.94 9.55
N GLY A 323 6.53 20.10 10.10
CA GLY A 323 5.82 19.03 9.38
C GLY A 323 4.33 19.06 9.67
N HIS A 324 3.60 18.04 9.23
CA HIS A 324 2.15 17.92 9.46
C HIS A 324 1.81 16.71 10.32
N LEU A 325 0.61 16.72 10.88
CA LEU A 325 0.02 15.56 11.56
C LEU A 325 -0.25 14.45 10.55
N ARG A 326 -0.06 13.19 10.98
CA ARG A 326 -0.25 12.02 10.12
C ARG A 326 -1.65 11.44 10.33
N ALA A 327 -2.55 11.67 9.37
CA ALA A 327 -3.94 11.20 9.45
C ALA A 327 -4.05 9.67 9.66
N THR A 328 -3.12 8.89 9.12
CA THR A 328 -3.09 7.43 9.33
C THR A 328 -2.94 7.06 10.80
N ASP A 329 -2.14 7.82 11.55
CA ASP A 329 -1.85 7.56 12.96
C ASP A 329 -2.99 8.08 13.83
N THR A 330 -3.51 9.29 13.56
CA THR A 330 -4.65 9.86 14.29
C THR A 330 -5.91 9.01 14.16
N VAL A 331 -6.26 8.58 12.93
CA VAL A 331 -7.42 7.71 12.69
C VAL A 331 -7.25 6.37 13.40
N ARG A 332 -6.04 5.81 13.42
CA ARG A 332 -5.76 4.56 14.14
C ARG A 332 -5.99 4.72 15.64
N ASN A 333 -5.52 5.82 16.22
CA ASN A 333 -5.65 6.09 17.65
C ASN A 333 -7.13 6.26 18.04
N HIS A 334 -7.89 7.06 17.29
CA HIS A 334 -9.31 7.27 17.57
C HIS A 334 -10.17 6.03 17.27
N ALA A 335 -9.80 5.21 16.28
CA ALA A 335 -10.46 3.93 16.04
C ALA A 335 -10.40 2.99 17.25
N GLN A 336 -9.28 2.95 17.97
CA GLN A 336 -9.18 2.13 19.18
C GLN A 336 -10.03 2.67 20.34
N LYS A 337 -10.32 3.97 20.36
CA LYS A 337 -11.09 4.64 21.43
C LYS A 337 -12.60 4.69 21.19
N CYS A 338 -13.05 4.46 19.95
CA CYS A 338 -14.45 4.64 19.57
C CYS A 338 -15.41 3.50 19.98
N GLY A 339 -14.91 2.44 20.62
CA GLY A 339 -15.73 1.29 21.04
C GLY A 339 -16.20 0.38 19.89
N ALA A 340 -15.57 0.46 18.72
CA ALA A 340 -15.84 -0.43 17.59
C ALA A 340 -15.51 -1.89 17.91
N LYS A 341 -16.25 -2.84 17.31
CA LYS A 341 -16.00 -4.28 17.45
C LYS A 341 -14.68 -4.67 16.80
N TYR A 342 -14.37 -4.08 15.64
CA TYR A 342 -13.14 -4.36 14.91
C TYR A 342 -12.37 -3.06 14.57
N PRO A 343 -11.72 -2.43 15.56
CA PRO A 343 -11.04 -1.14 15.38
C PRO A 343 -9.87 -1.19 14.38
N ASP A 344 -9.28 -2.37 14.14
CA ASP A 344 -8.23 -2.57 13.13
C ASP A 344 -8.73 -2.56 11.68
N GLN A 345 -10.05 -2.65 11.48
CA GLN A 345 -10.67 -2.48 10.18
C GLN A 345 -10.92 -1.00 9.86
N LEU A 346 -11.00 -0.13 10.87
CA LEU A 346 -11.18 1.31 10.72
C LEU A 346 -9.87 1.99 10.31
N ARG A 347 -9.48 1.80 9.04
CA ARG A 347 -8.33 2.43 8.39
C ARG A 347 -8.82 3.18 7.16
N LEU A 348 -8.25 4.35 6.87
CA LEU A 348 -8.70 5.19 5.73
C LEU A 348 -8.70 4.43 4.40
N THR A 349 -7.73 3.55 4.15
CA THR A 349 -7.70 2.71 2.95
C THR A 349 -8.85 1.69 2.89
N LYS A 350 -9.28 1.16 4.03
CA LYS A 350 -10.43 0.24 4.14
C LYS A 350 -11.76 1.00 4.07
N LEU A 351 -11.84 2.19 4.65
CA LEU A 351 -12.99 3.09 4.54
C LEU A 351 -13.22 3.55 3.09
N ARG A 352 -12.15 3.74 2.31
CA ARG A 352 -12.25 3.97 0.86
C ARG A 352 -12.77 2.76 0.08
N LYS A 353 -12.48 1.53 0.53
CA LYS A 353 -13.08 0.31 -0.02
C LYS A 353 -14.55 0.18 0.36
N HIS A 354 -14.87 0.51 1.61
CA HIS A 354 -16.24 0.51 2.10
C HIS A 354 -17.15 1.38 1.23
N ILE A 355 -16.81 2.65 0.98
CA ILE A 355 -17.68 3.54 0.17
C ILE A 355 -17.91 3.02 -1.25
N ALA A 356 -16.89 2.45 -1.89
CA ALA A 356 -17.02 1.96 -3.26
C ALA A 356 -17.85 0.66 -3.36
N ILE A 357 -17.89 -0.14 -2.30
CA ILE A 357 -18.78 -1.30 -2.19
C ILE A 357 -20.18 -0.84 -1.80
N SER A 358 -20.32 0.13 -0.91
CA SER A 358 -21.62 0.76 -0.61
C SER A 358 -22.26 1.33 -1.87
N SER A 359 -21.50 1.97 -2.78
CA SER A 359 -22.04 2.46 -4.05
C SER A 359 -22.52 1.35 -4.98
N GLN A 360 -21.96 0.14 -4.89
CA GLN A 360 -22.45 -1.02 -5.66
C GLN A 360 -23.72 -1.60 -5.05
N ILE A 361 -23.79 -1.67 -3.73
CA ILE A 361 -25.02 -2.07 -3.02
C ILE A 361 -26.16 -1.08 -3.33
N MET A 362 -25.84 0.22 -3.43
CA MET A 362 -26.77 1.26 -3.87
C MET A 362 -27.11 1.21 -5.37
N ASN A 363 -26.48 0.30 -6.12
CA ASN A 363 -26.65 0.12 -7.56
C ASN A 363 -26.53 1.42 -8.37
N LEU A 364 -25.52 2.24 -8.04
CA LEU A 364 -25.24 3.49 -8.76
C LEU A 364 -24.92 3.22 -10.24
N LYS A 365 -25.42 4.08 -11.13
CA LYS A 365 -25.13 4.03 -12.57
C LYS A 365 -23.66 4.36 -12.83
N ASP A 366 -23.13 3.93 -13.97
CA ASP A 366 -21.72 4.13 -14.33
C ASP A 366 -21.30 5.63 -14.26
N ASN A 367 -22.17 6.55 -14.70
CA ASN A 367 -21.91 7.99 -14.61
C ASN A 367 -21.88 8.52 -13.16
N GLU A 368 -22.69 7.97 -12.26
CA GLU A 368 -22.74 8.34 -10.84
C GLU A 368 -21.50 7.80 -10.10
N VAL A 369 -21.06 6.58 -10.46
CA VAL A 369 -19.79 6.01 -10.00
C VAL A 369 -18.60 6.85 -10.47
N ASP A 370 -18.65 7.38 -11.70
CA ASP A 370 -17.60 8.24 -12.24
C ASP A 370 -17.52 9.59 -11.49
N ILE A 371 -18.66 10.18 -11.11
CA ILE A 371 -18.70 11.37 -10.24
C ILE A 371 -18.08 11.06 -8.87
N LEU A 372 -18.44 9.93 -8.27
CA LEU A 372 -17.89 9.49 -6.98
C LEU A 372 -16.38 9.23 -7.04
N ALA A 373 -15.90 8.57 -8.10
CA ALA A 373 -14.48 8.30 -8.31
C ALA A 373 -13.67 9.58 -8.50
N THR A 374 -14.21 10.53 -9.28
CA THR A 374 -13.63 11.86 -9.49
C THR A 374 -13.56 12.62 -8.17
N PHE A 375 -14.65 12.62 -7.39
CA PHE A 375 -14.63 13.18 -6.05
C PHE A 375 -13.55 12.52 -5.21
N MET A 376 -13.41 11.20 -5.20
CA MET A 376 -12.39 10.50 -4.42
C MET A 376 -10.94 10.75 -4.88
N GLY A 377 -10.72 11.38 -6.05
CA GLY A 377 -9.38 11.61 -6.61
C GLY A 377 -8.76 10.33 -7.17
N HIS A 378 -9.59 9.43 -7.69
CA HIS A 378 -9.17 8.18 -8.34
C HIS A 378 -9.20 8.31 -9.86
N ASP A 379 -8.24 7.66 -10.52
CA ASP A 379 -8.39 7.32 -11.93
C ASP A 379 -9.50 6.26 -12.09
N ILE A 380 -10.35 6.41 -13.10
CA ILE A 380 -11.58 5.62 -13.29
C ILE A 380 -11.25 4.15 -13.54
N ARG A 381 -10.17 3.85 -14.28
CA ARG A 381 -9.73 2.47 -14.53
C ARG A 381 -9.27 1.81 -13.25
N THR A 382 -8.54 2.55 -12.42
CA THR A 382 -8.17 2.14 -11.06
C THR A 382 -9.42 1.92 -10.20
N HIS A 383 -10.42 2.80 -10.26
CA HIS A 383 -11.63 2.64 -9.46
C HIS A 383 -12.39 1.33 -9.84
N ARG A 384 -12.55 1.08 -11.13
CA ARG A 384 -13.20 -0.13 -11.64
C ARG A 384 -12.41 -1.40 -11.29
N ALA A 385 -11.09 -1.42 -11.51
CA ALA A 385 -10.27 -2.61 -11.22
C ALA A 385 -10.16 -2.96 -9.73
N TYR A 386 -10.14 -1.95 -8.84
CA TYR A 386 -9.94 -2.16 -7.41
C TYR A 386 -11.22 -2.32 -6.60
N TYR A 387 -12.29 -1.66 -7.04
CA TYR A 387 -13.51 -1.58 -6.24
C TYR A 387 -14.69 -2.29 -6.88
N ARG A 388 -14.76 -2.43 -8.22
CA ARG A 388 -15.77 -3.24 -8.94
C ARG A 388 -15.53 -4.73 -8.81
N LEU A 389 -15.04 -5.20 -7.65
CA LEU A 389 -15.26 -6.59 -7.32
C LEU A 389 -16.78 -6.75 -7.24
N PRO A 390 -17.38 -7.63 -8.05
CA PRO A 390 -18.74 -8.06 -7.77
C PRO A 390 -18.77 -8.46 -6.29
N ASP A 391 -19.78 -8.04 -5.54
CA ASP A 391 -19.96 -8.55 -4.19
C ASP A 391 -19.85 -10.08 -4.29
N ALA A 392 -18.86 -10.66 -3.61
CA ALA A 392 -18.62 -12.09 -3.72
C ALA A 392 -19.90 -12.84 -3.36
N SER A 393 -20.72 -12.29 -2.45
CA SER A 393 -21.99 -12.86 -2.04
C SER A 393 -23.06 -12.77 -3.14
N LEU A 394 -23.32 -11.59 -3.72
CA LEU A 394 -24.31 -11.43 -4.79
C LEU A 394 -23.89 -12.10 -6.11
N GLN A 395 -22.59 -12.07 -6.44
CA GLN A 395 -22.05 -12.78 -7.59
C GLN A 395 -22.09 -14.29 -7.38
N VAL A 396 -21.69 -14.79 -6.20
CA VAL A 396 -21.86 -16.20 -5.85
C VAL A 396 -23.34 -16.55 -5.90
N ALA A 397 -24.24 -15.77 -5.33
CA ALA A 397 -25.66 -16.09 -5.36
C ALA A 397 -26.23 -16.14 -6.79
N LYS A 398 -25.92 -15.14 -7.64
CA LYS A 398 -26.36 -15.12 -9.05
C LYS A 398 -25.73 -16.24 -9.87
N ILE A 399 -24.42 -16.48 -9.73
CA ILE A 399 -23.72 -17.56 -10.43
C ILE A 399 -24.17 -18.92 -9.91
N SER A 400 -24.33 -19.09 -8.60
CA SER A 400 -24.89 -20.31 -7.99
C SER A 400 -26.29 -20.57 -8.49
N LYS A 401 -27.17 -19.55 -8.59
CA LYS A 401 -28.50 -19.71 -9.20
C LYS A 401 -28.40 -20.19 -10.65
N VAL A 402 -27.50 -19.61 -11.45
CA VAL A 402 -27.23 -20.08 -12.82
C VAL A 402 -26.74 -21.53 -12.83
N LEU A 403 -25.74 -21.87 -12.01
CA LEU A 403 -25.16 -23.21 -11.93
C LEU A 403 -26.19 -24.26 -11.48
N PHE A 404 -27.00 -23.96 -10.47
CA PHE A 404 -28.10 -24.82 -10.03
C PHE A 404 -29.20 -24.96 -11.10
N SER A 405 -29.53 -23.89 -11.84
CA SER A 405 -30.46 -23.99 -12.98
C SER A 405 -29.90 -24.85 -14.12
N MET A 406 -28.57 -24.83 -14.34
CA MET A 406 -27.90 -25.71 -15.30
C MET A 406 -27.95 -27.17 -14.86
N GLU A 407 -27.70 -27.45 -13.58
CA GLU A 407 -27.76 -28.80 -13.00
C GLU A 407 -29.19 -29.38 -13.03
N LYS A 408 -30.20 -28.55 -12.77
CA LYS A 408 -31.62 -28.92 -12.86
C LYS A 408 -32.16 -29.03 -14.29
N GLY A 409 -31.34 -28.74 -15.31
CA GLY A 409 -31.73 -28.80 -16.72
C GLY A 409 -32.65 -27.67 -17.19
N ASP A 410 -32.83 -26.61 -16.40
CA ASP A 410 -33.71 -25.47 -16.70
C ASP A 410 -32.96 -24.33 -17.42
N LEU A 411 -32.25 -24.70 -18.50
CA LEU A 411 -31.53 -23.74 -19.34
C LEU A 411 -32.47 -22.84 -20.15
N LYS A 412 -33.71 -23.28 -20.39
CA LYS A 412 -34.72 -22.52 -21.14
C LYS A 412 -35.17 -21.27 -20.38
N ALA A 413 -35.28 -21.34 -19.05
CA ALA A 413 -35.62 -20.18 -18.23
C ALA A 413 -34.51 -19.10 -18.22
N MET A 414 -33.28 -19.46 -18.60
CA MET A 414 -32.10 -18.58 -18.57
C MET A 414 -31.66 -18.11 -19.96
N ALA A 415 -32.19 -18.72 -21.03
CA ALA A 415 -31.86 -18.35 -22.40
C ALA A 415 -32.31 -16.91 -22.72
N GLY A 416 -31.37 -16.08 -23.20
CA GLY A 416 -31.63 -14.68 -23.57
C GLY A 416 -31.67 -13.68 -22.40
N LYS A 417 -31.47 -14.13 -21.16
CA LYS A 417 -31.36 -13.26 -19.98
C LYS A 417 -29.91 -12.88 -19.71
N THR A 418 -29.69 -11.65 -19.26
CA THR A 418 -28.39 -11.19 -18.76
C THR A 418 -28.25 -11.51 -17.26
N LEU A 419 -27.03 -11.44 -16.72
CA LEU A 419 -26.78 -11.66 -15.29
C LEU A 419 -27.48 -10.60 -14.40
N ASP A 420 -27.86 -9.45 -14.97
CA ASP A 420 -28.64 -8.43 -14.28
C ASP A 420 -30.11 -8.82 -14.12
N ASP A 421 -30.61 -9.70 -14.99
CA ASP A 421 -31.99 -10.21 -14.94
C ASP A 421 -32.16 -11.38 -13.96
N VAL A 422 -31.04 -11.93 -13.45
CA VAL A 422 -31.04 -12.99 -12.43
C VAL A 422 -31.27 -12.35 -11.07
N ARG A 423 -32.55 -12.27 -10.67
CA ARG A 423 -32.95 -11.85 -9.32
C ARG A 423 -32.70 -12.99 -8.34
N VAL A 424 -32.05 -12.65 -7.23
CA VAL A 424 -31.93 -13.53 -6.05
C VAL A 424 -32.83 -12.88 -5.01
N ASP A 425 -34.02 -13.42 -4.82
CA ASP A 425 -34.98 -12.89 -3.86
C ASP A 425 -34.59 -13.38 -2.46
N ALA A 426 -34.73 -12.51 -1.45
CA ALA A 426 -34.28 -12.81 -0.07
C ALA A 426 -35.04 -13.98 0.58
N ASP A 427 -36.20 -14.35 0.02
CA ASP A 427 -37.11 -15.38 0.52
C ASP A 427 -37.10 -16.66 -0.33
N GLU A 428 -36.22 -16.79 -1.34
CA GLU A 428 -36.05 -18.03 -2.12
C GLU A 428 -35.21 -19.04 -1.32
N GLU A 429 -35.86 -20.07 -0.76
CA GLU A 429 -35.16 -21.21 -0.16
C GLU A 429 -34.60 -22.13 -1.26
N CYS A 430 -33.27 -22.32 -1.27
CA CYS A 430 -32.64 -23.35 -2.10
C CYS A 430 -32.84 -24.72 -1.44
N ASN A 431 -33.67 -25.59 -2.03
CA ASN A 431 -33.68 -27.01 -1.70
C ASN A 431 -32.34 -27.62 -2.14
N ILE A 432 -31.43 -27.80 -1.18
CA ILE A 432 -30.20 -28.57 -1.33
C ILE A 432 -30.59 -30.02 -1.03
N ASP A 433 -30.55 -30.88 -2.04
CA ASP A 433 -30.75 -32.32 -1.86
C ASP A 433 -29.59 -32.87 -1.01
N PRO A 434 -29.83 -33.63 0.08
CA PRO A 434 -28.76 -34.02 1.00
C PRO A 434 -27.86 -35.16 0.49
N ASP A 435 -28.12 -35.73 -0.69
CA ASP A 435 -27.38 -36.87 -1.24
C ASP A 435 -26.53 -36.46 -2.46
N VAL A 436 -25.31 -35.98 -2.21
CA VAL A 436 -24.22 -36.08 -3.20
C VAL A 436 -22.96 -36.55 -2.50
N ASP A 437 -22.58 -37.79 -2.82
CA ASP A 437 -21.36 -38.47 -2.39
C ASP A 437 -20.10 -37.65 -2.70
N ASP A 438 -19.20 -37.61 -1.72
CA ASP A 438 -17.92 -36.93 -1.73
C ASP A 438 -16.88 -37.84 -2.45
N ASP A 439 -16.70 -37.67 -3.77
CA ASP A 439 -15.60 -38.31 -4.52
C ASP A 439 -14.54 -37.26 -4.93
N PRO A 440 -13.30 -37.33 -4.39
CA PRO A 440 -12.28 -36.32 -4.63
C PRO A 440 -11.33 -36.78 -5.75
N ASP A 441 -11.66 -36.50 -7.01
CA ASP A 441 -10.63 -36.36 -8.05
C ASP A 441 -11.17 -35.67 -9.30
N ASN A 442 -10.67 -34.45 -9.55
CA ASN A 442 -10.35 -33.99 -10.90
C ASN A 442 -9.57 -32.66 -10.85
N GLU A 443 -8.25 -32.78 -10.98
CA GLU A 443 -7.44 -31.75 -11.63
C GLU A 443 -7.81 -31.70 -13.12
N VAL A 444 -7.93 -30.50 -13.72
CA VAL A 444 -7.12 -30.07 -14.89
C VAL A 444 -7.29 -28.56 -15.12
N ASN A 445 -6.14 -27.91 -15.28
CA ASN A 445 -5.85 -26.55 -15.71
C ASN A 445 -6.51 -26.10 -17.04
N ARG A 446 -6.77 -24.79 -17.18
CA ARG A 446 -5.96 -23.91 -18.06
C ARG A 446 -6.18 -22.42 -17.76
N PRO A 447 -5.11 -21.60 -17.71
CA PRO A 447 -5.18 -20.16 -17.46
C PRO A 447 -5.14 -19.36 -18.76
N ASP A 448 -5.92 -18.27 -18.83
CA ASP A 448 -5.71 -17.19 -19.80
C ASP A 448 -5.51 -15.85 -19.09
N ASP A 449 -4.31 -15.33 -19.31
CA ASP A 449 -3.92 -13.95 -19.63
C ASP A 449 -4.25 -12.71 -18.77
N ALA A 450 -3.13 -12.04 -18.44
CA ALA A 450 -2.90 -10.61 -18.61
C ALA A 450 -3.71 -9.59 -17.79
N VAL A 451 -3.70 -9.67 -16.46
CA VAL A 451 -3.88 -8.47 -15.62
C VAL A 451 -3.05 -8.63 -14.35
N LEU A 452 -1.88 -7.98 -14.29
CA LEU A 452 -1.17 -7.67 -13.02
C LEU A 452 0.11 -6.83 -13.18
N MET A 453 0.32 -6.14 -14.31
CA MET A 453 1.44 -5.19 -14.43
C MET A 453 1.15 -3.79 -13.84
N ASP A 454 -0.09 -3.49 -13.46
CA ASP A 454 -0.46 -2.11 -13.09
C ASP A 454 -0.22 -1.76 -11.61
N GLU A 455 0.21 -2.72 -10.78
CA GLU A 455 0.44 -2.48 -9.33
C GLU A 455 1.85 -2.02 -8.96
N MET A 456 2.76 -1.83 -9.93
CA MET A 456 4.12 -1.32 -9.67
C MET A 456 4.67 -0.31 -10.70
N SER A 457 3.90 0.09 -11.70
CA SER A 457 4.29 1.06 -12.74
C SER A 457 4.18 2.53 -12.32
N ASP A 458 3.56 2.82 -11.17
CA ASP A 458 3.13 4.19 -10.88
C ASP A 458 4.19 5.05 -10.16
N LYS A 459 5.44 5.00 -10.65
CA LYS A 459 6.49 6.03 -10.58
C LYS A 459 7.65 5.67 -11.54
N GLU A 460 7.44 5.67 -12.85
CA GLU A 460 8.53 5.88 -13.84
C GLU A 460 7.93 6.13 -15.24
N ASN A 461 7.58 7.39 -15.52
CA ASN A 461 7.32 7.84 -16.88
C ASN A 461 8.65 8.33 -17.47
N GLU A 462 9.37 7.46 -18.17
CA GLU A 462 10.30 7.86 -19.23
C GLU A 462 9.79 7.25 -20.53
N GLY A 463 9.53 8.11 -21.52
CA GLY A 463 8.99 7.71 -22.80
C GLY A 463 9.92 6.77 -23.54
N MET A 464 9.38 5.64 -23.98
CA MET A 464 9.89 4.92 -25.14
C MET A 464 8.70 4.34 -25.91
N SER A 465 8.50 4.84 -27.12
CA SER A 465 7.81 4.16 -28.21
C SER A 465 8.60 2.91 -28.59
N MET A 466 7.93 1.75 -28.62
CA MET A 466 8.49 0.50 -29.14
C MET A 466 7.70 0.06 -30.38
N PRO A 467 8.36 -0.46 -31.45
CA PRO A 467 7.69 -0.87 -32.66
C PRO A 467 6.97 -2.22 -32.48
N GLN A 468 5.76 -2.31 -33.02
CA GLN A 468 5.00 -3.55 -33.13
C GLN A 468 5.65 -4.48 -34.16
N GLN A 469 6.00 -5.71 -33.75
CA GLN A 469 6.11 -6.82 -34.69
C GLN A 469 5.37 -8.05 -34.17
N SER A 470 4.58 -8.60 -35.10
CA SER A 470 3.57 -9.63 -35.00
C SER A 470 4.16 -11.02 -34.73
N ARG A 471 3.61 -11.73 -33.75
CA ARG A 471 3.87 -13.16 -33.54
C ARG A 471 2.88 -14.00 -34.35
N LYS A 472 3.39 -14.73 -35.35
CA LYS A 472 2.71 -15.87 -35.96
C LYS A 472 2.77 -17.07 -35.00
N LYS A 473 1.64 -17.74 -34.80
CA LYS A 473 1.52 -19.05 -34.14
C LYS A 473 2.07 -20.15 -35.04
N SER A 474 2.78 -21.11 -34.44
CA SER A 474 3.01 -22.43 -34.99
C SER A 474 2.95 -23.44 -33.84
N ASP A 475 1.87 -24.23 -33.84
CA ASP A 475 1.70 -25.43 -33.03
C ASP A 475 2.66 -26.52 -33.51
N GLN A 476 3.34 -27.22 -32.59
CA GLN A 476 3.57 -28.67 -32.69
C GLN A 476 3.70 -29.30 -31.30
N VAL A 477 2.92 -30.36 -31.13
CA VAL A 477 2.79 -31.26 -29.98
C VAL A 477 3.88 -32.32 -30.06
N ALA A 478 4.47 -32.70 -28.92
CA ALA A 478 5.06 -34.03 -28.73
C ALA A 478 5.04 -34.44 -27.24
N ASN A 479 4.16 -35.40 -26.94
CA ASN A 479 4.11 -36.16 -25.69
C ASN A 479 5.39 -36.97 -25.49
N LYS A 480 5.90 -37.02 -24.26
CA LYS A 480 6.56 -38.20 -23.69
C LYS A 480 6.22 -38.35 -22.22
N GLU A 481 5.44 -39.38 -21.93
CA GLU A 481 5.24 -39.96 -20.62
C GLU A 481 6.56 -40.55 -20.10
N SER A 482 6.83 -40.34 -18.81
CA SER A 482 7.60 -41.30 -18.04
C SER A 482 7.19 -41.21 -16.57
N ASP A 483 6.39 -42.21 -16.21
CA ASP A 483 6.08 -42.75 -14.90
C ASP A 483 7.31 -42.87 -13.98
N ARG A 484 7.29 -42.25 -12.79
CA ARG A 484 8.03 -42.69 -11.57
C ARG A 484 7.40 -42.16 -10.27
N GLY A 485 6.60 -43.01 -9.63
CA GLY A 485 6.70 -43.37 -8.21
C GLY A 485 6.69 -42.26 -7.15
N ALA A 486 5.51 -41.96 -6.62
CA ALA A 486 5.30 -41.15 -5.44
C ALA A 486 5.85 -41.80 -4.16
N SER A 487 6.59 -41.02 -3.36
CA SER A 487 6.80 -41.30 -1.92
C SER A 487 6.28 -40.11 -1.11
N ARG A 488 5.06 -40.23 -0.60
CA ARG A 488 4.42 -39.28 0.33
C ARG A 488 5.24 -39.22 1.64
N LYS A 489 5.99 -38.14 1.87
CA LYS A 489 6.50 -37.82 3.22
C LYS A 489 5.37 -37.23 4.06
N LYS A 490 5.04 -37.93 5.16
CA LYS A 490 4.03 -37.57 6.17
C LYS A 490 4.26 -36.15 6.72
N ARG A 491 3.19 -35.35 6.79
CA ARG A 491 3.15 -34.06 7.51
C ARG A 491 3.46 -34.30 9.00
N SER A 492 4.35 -33.50 9.58
CA SER A 492 4.70 -33.56 10.99
C SER A 492 3.49 -33.14 11.86
N ILE A 493 2.95 -34.09 12.62
CA ILE A 493 1.97 -33.82 13.68
C ILE A 493 2.71 -33.11 14.81
N ARG A 494 2.23 -31.94 15.25
CA ARG A 494 2.77 -31.27 16.44
C ARG A 494 2.41 -32.10 17.67
N GLN A 495 3.39 -32.78 18.26
CA GLN A 495 3.21 -33.48 19.54
C GLN A 495 3.08 -32.48 20.70
N SER A 496 2.21 -32.82 21.64
CA SER A 496 2.09 -32.11 22.92
C SER A 496 3.22 -32.55 23.86
N TRP A 497 3.69 -31.63 24.70
CA TRP A 497 4.78 -31.88 25.62
C TRP A 497 4.36 -32.89 26.69
N THR A 498 5.22 -33.88 26.93
CA THR A 498 5.06 -34.88 28.00
C THR A 498 5.18 -34.24 29.38
N ALA A 499 4.69 -34.92 30.42
CA ALA A 499 4.77 -34.44 31.79
C ALA A 499 6.22 -34.26 32.27
N GLU A 500 7.12 -35.13 31.80
CA GLU A 500 8.55 -35.10 32.10
C GLU A 500 9.24 -33.88 31.47
N GLU A 501 8.94 -33.58 30.19
CA GLU A 501 9.48 -32.40 29.51
C GLU A 501 8.99 -31.09 30.13
N LYS A 502 7.71 -31.03 30.54
CA LYS A 502 7.18 -29.87 31.29
C LYS A 502 7.89 -29.71 32.62
N GLN A 503 8.16 -30.81 33.33
CA GLN A 503 8.93 -30.76 34.58
C GLN A 503 10.37 -30.32 34.37
N ALA A 504 11.01 -30.76 33.28
CA ALA A 504 12.36 -30.34 32.93
C ALA A 504 12.43 -28.83 32.66
N ILE A 505 11.46 -28.27 31.93
CA ILE A 505 11.34 -26.81 31.76
C ILE A 505 11.15 -26.12 33.10
N HIS A 506 10.23 -26.61 33.94
CA HIS A 506 9.96 -25.98 35.24
C HIS A 506 11.16 -26.02 36.17
N ARG A 507 12.04 -27.03 36.07
CA ARG A 507 13.30 -27.05 36.80
C ARG A 507 14.32 -26.09 36.20
N HIS A 508 14.45 -26.05 34.88
CA HIS A 508 15.50 -25.28 34.20
C HIS A 508 15.23 -23.77 34.18
N PHE A 509 13.97 -23.37 34.03
CA PHE A 509 13.55 -21.96 33.96
C PHE A 509 12.78 -21.50 35.21
N LYS A 510 13.09 -22.12 36.36
CA LYS A 510 12.35 -21.89 37.62
C LYS A 510 12.40 -20.44 38.06
N GLU A 511 13.54 -19.78 37.91
CA GLU A 511 13.74 -18.40 38.35
C GLU A 511 13.11 -17.40 37.37
N GLU A 512 13.23 -17.65 36.07
CA GLU A 512 12.66 -16.85 34.99
C GLU A 512 11.13 -16.91 34.98
N LEU A 513 10.56 -18.07 35.30
CA LEU A 513 9.11 -18.24 35.47
C LEU A 513 8.59 -17.49 36.71
N ARG A 514 9.39 -17.44 37.79
CA ARG A 514 9.02 -16.69 39.01
C ARG A 514 9.13 -15.19 38.81
N SER A 515 10.13 -14.72 38.06
CA SER A 515 10.33 -13.29 37.75
C SER A 515 9.49 -12.79 36.57
N ARG A 516 8.80 -13.69 35.84
CA ARG A 516 8.07 -13.41 34.58
C ARG A 516 8.95 -12.71 33.53
N GLN A 517 10.23 -13.05 33.49
CA GLN A 517 11.18 -12.51 32.53
C GLN A 517 11.61 -13.59 31.53
N LEU A 518 11.84 -13.18 30.28
CA LEU A 518 12.27 -14.10 29.23
C LEU A 518 13.77 -14.40 29.38
N PRO A 519 14.19 -15.68 29.27
CA PRO A 519 15.61 -16.04 29.33
C PRO A 519 16.40 -15.30 28.23
N GLY A 520 17.51 -14.66 28.59
CA GLY A 520 18.41 -13.97 27.64
C GLY A 520 18.19 -12.46 27.46
N LYS A 521 17.41 -11.80 28.32
CA LYS A 521 17.45 -10.33 28.48
C LYS A 521 18.20 -9.98 29.76
N GLU A 522 19.22 -9.12 29.66
CA GLU A 522 20.05 -8.69 30.79
C GLU A 522 19.23 -7.96 31.88
N LYS A 523 19.71 -8.06 33.12
CA LYS A 523 19.09 -7.55 34.36
C LYS A 523 19.11 -6.03 34.46
#